data_AF-A0A5B1BJC0-F1
#
_entry.id   AF-A0A5B1BJC0-F1
#
_cell.length_a   1.000
_cell.length_b   1.000
_cell.length_c   1.000
_cell.angle_alpha   90.00
_cell.angle_beta   90.00
_cell.angle_gamma   90.00
#
_symmetry.space_group_name_H-M   'P 1'
#
loop_
_entity.id
_entity.type
_entity.pdbx_description
1 polymer ?
#
loop_
_entity_poly.entity_id
_entity_poly.type
_entity_poly.pdbx_seq_one_letter_code
_entity_poly.pdbx_strand_id
1 'polypeptide(L)'
;MQFALLISVIIAILLSTFLLLTHVQSFFSIKSQELIEASELVNKQIFKSFADTGITKDTIQTNIGNNVTKLVSNYHGVWTKTVSKVQIRNKKVVKIAFTGSVIDQKTPNLYLADKNSPLVVVGNTRIEGNSYLPEQGIKAGNISGNYYHGTRLFYGRTIKSKKRIPELHPEWIEYLESMCAGAHLTEKNIIPLSKEIKNSFHNSTNIIYNTEKIVLGDEIISGNIIVQSASKIIINSTSQLTDVILIAPIIEVQNDVKGTIQLIATKKIKIGKRCHLSYPSSIILFDNNSSQNSLHTNTTQNQIPDFNININTIIEGAVVYLKKTKEIQNRIKTNIKVENNVQIIGEFYCQGNTDFQGTVKGALYVNQFIANQSGSIYLNHLYNGKVLKNPVSDYAGLSFENSKKNVAKWMY
;
A
#
# COMPACT_ATOMS: atom_id res chain seq x y z
N MET A 1 15.65 -73.96 29.09
CA MET A 1 16.08 -72.75 29.83
C MET A 1 16.49 -71.61 28.88
N GLN A 2 17.50 -71.78 28.03
CA GLN A 2 17.99 -70.69 27.13
C GLN A 2 16.94 -70.16 26.12
N PHE A 3 16.12 -71.03 25.51
CA PHE A 3 15.06 -70.59 24.58
C PHE A 3 13.97 -69.73 25.24
N ALA A 4 13.57 -70.07 26.47
CA ALA A 4 12.58 -69.30 27.22
C ALA A 4 13.11 -67.90 27.59
N LEU A 5 14.41 -67.80 27.90
CA LEU A 5 15.11 -66.53 28.12
C LEU A 5 15.14 -65.67 26.85
N LEU A 6 15.45 -66.27 25.70
CA LEU A 6 15.49 -65.56 24.42
C LEU A 6 14.12 -65.03 24.00
N ILE A 7 13.07 -65.85 24.13
CA ILE A 7 11.68 -65.44 23.83
C ILE A 7 11.23 -64.34 24.79
N SER A 8 11.55 -64.43 26.08
CA SER A 8 11.28 -63.39 27.08
C SER A 8 11.91 -62.04 26.72
N VAL A 9 13.18 -62.04 26.31
CA VAL A 9 13.89 -60.83 25.88
C VAL A 9 13.25 -60.21 24.63
N ILE A 10 12.87 -61.04 23.65
CA ILE A 10 12.19 -60.55 22.44
C ILE A 10 10.86 -59.90 22.80
N ILE A 11 10.05 -60.54 23.65
CA ILE A 11 8.76 -60.00 24.10
C ILE A 11 8.96 -58.69 24.86
N ALA A 12 9.98 -58.60 25.74
CA ALA A 12 10.30 -57.38 26.48
C ALA A 12 10.71 -56.23 25.56
N ILE A 13 11.52 -56.49 24.53
CA ILE A 13 11.91 -55.49 23.53
C ILE A 13 10.69 -55.02 22.73
N LEU A 14 9.81 -55.95 22.32
CA LEU A 14 8.61 -55.63 21.54
C LEU A 14 7.63 -54.78 22.36
N LEU A 15 7.41 -55.14 23.62
CA LEU A 15 6.60 -54.35 24.57
C LEU A 15 7.22 -52.97 24.84
N SER A 16 8.54 -52.90 25.04
CA SER A 16 9.26 -51.63 25.23
C SER A 16 9.12 -50.73 24.01
N THR A 17 9.26 -51.29 22.81
CA THR A 17 9.11 -50.56 21.54
C THR A 17 7.68 -50.05 21.38
N PHE A 18 6.68 -50.86 21.72
CA PHE A 18 5.27 -50.45 21.65
C PHE A 18 4.91 -49.35 22.67
N LEU A 19 5.42 -49.46 23.90
CA LEU A 19 5.27 -48.43 24.92
C LEU A 19 5.93 -47.12 24.50
N LEU A 20 7.14 -47.19 23.94
CA LEU A 20 7.86 -46.02 23.46
C LEU A 20 7.13 -45.36 22.29
N LEU A 21 6.64 -46.15 21.33
CA LEU A 21 5.85 -45.65 20.21
C LEU A 21 4.58 -44.93 20.69
N THR A 22 3.86 -45.51 21.65
CA THR A 22 2.64 -44.92 22.21
C THR A 22 2.94 -43.62 22.96
N HIS A 23 4.02 -43.60 23.74
CA HIS A 23 4.47 -42.40 24.44
C HIS A 23 4.86 -41.28 23.46
N VAL A 24 5.63 -41.63 22.42
CA VAL A 24 6.05 -40.69 21.36
C VAL A 24 4.84 -40.12 20.62
N GLN A 25 3.86 -40.97 20.25
CA GLN A 25 2.66 -40.53 19.56
C GLN A 25 1.80 -39.60 20.43
N SER A 26 1.60 -39.96 21.70
CA SER A 26 0.88 -39.11 22.66
C SER A 26 1.58 -37.76 22.87
N PHE A 27 2.91 -37.79 23.03
CA PHE A 27 3.72 -36.59 23.14
C PHE A 27 3.60 -35.68 21.91
N PHE A 28 3.71 -36.24 20.70
CA PHE A 28 3.51 -35.47 19.47
C PHE A 28 2.09 -34.92 19.34
N SER A 29 1.07 -35.71 19.70
CA SER A 29 -0.32 -35.26 19.67
C SER A 29 -0.55 -34.06 20.58
N ILE A 30 -0.06 -34.10 21.82
CA ILE A 30 -0.16 -32.98 22.77
C ILE A 30 0.60 -31.77 22.23
N LYS A 31 1.81 -31.96 21.71
CA LYS A 31 2.63 -30.86 21.17
C LYS A 31 2.03 -30.23 19.92
N SER A 32 1.39 -31.02 19.07
CA SER A 32 0.68 -30.54 17.89
C SER A 32 -0.55 -29.73 18.28
N GLN A 33 -1.34 -30.23 19.24
CA GLN A 33 -2.51 -29.53 19.75
C GLN A 33 -2.14 -28.17 20.36
N GLU A 34 -1.09 -28.10 21.18
CA GLU A 34 -0.59 -26.84 21.75
C GLU A 34 -0.20 -25.82 20.65
N LEU A 35 0.34 -26.27 19.53
CA LEU A 35 0.75 -25.41 18.42
C LEU A 35 -0.46 -24.91 17.61
N ILE A 36 -1.44 -25.78 17.37
CA ILE A 36 -2.70 -25.42 16.70
C ILE A 36 -3.44 -24.36 17.53
N GLU A 37 -3.61 -24.60 18.83
CA GLU A 37 -4.26 -23.65 19.74
C GLU A 37 -3.52 -22.30 19.78
N ALA A 38 -2.19 -22.32 19.86
CA ALA A 38 -1.41 -21.08 19.80
C ALA A 38 -1.59 -20.34 18.45
N SER A 39 -1.62 -21.06 17.33
CA SER A 39 -1.81 -20.47 16.00
C SER A 39 -3.21 -19.86 15.82
N GLU A 40 -4.23 -20.51 16.35
CA GLU A 40 -5.61 -20.01 16.37
C GLU A 40 -5.75 -18.77 17.24
N LEU A 41 -5.16 -18.78 18.43
CA LEU A 41 -5.17 -17.63 19.34
C LEU A 41 -4.47 -16.40 18.72
N VAL A 42 -3.34 -16.61 18.05
CA VAL A 42 -2.63 -15.54 17.33
C VAL A 42 -3.50 -14.96 16.22
N ASN A 43 -4.13 -15.80 15.41
CA ASN A 43 -5.05 -15.36 14.35
C ASN A 43 -6.22 -14.55 14.94
N LYS A 44 -6.89 -15.11 15.95
CA LYS A 44 -8.03 -14.47 16.62
C LYS A 44 -7.63 -13.11 17.19
N GLN A 45 -6.42 -12.96 17.71
CA GLN A 45 -5.94 -11.68 18.24
C GLN A 45 -5.76 -10.64 17.13
N ILE A 46 -5.20 -11.02 15.97
CA ILE A 46 -5.07 -10.13 14.81
C ILE A 46 -6.46 -9.69 14.34
N PHE A 47 -7.41 -10.63 14.16
CA PHE A 47 -8.76 -10.27 13.74
C PHE A 47 -9.51 -9.42 14.78
N LYS A 48 -9.31 -9.66 16.08
CA LYS A 48 -9.89 -8.82 17.15
C LYS A 48 -9.37 -7.38 17.08
N SER A 49 -8.09 -7.19 16.74
CA SER A 49 -7.49 -5.85 16.57
C SER A 49 -8.09 -5.03 15.44
N PHE A 50 -8.91 -5.62 14.56
CA PHE A 50 -9.59 -4.88 13.50
C PHE A 50 -10.80 -4.09 14.00
N ALA A 51 -11.32 -4.44 15.18
CA ALA A 51 -12.38 -3.70 15.85
C ALA A 51 -11.85 -2.51 16.65
N ASP A 52 -10.61 -2.59 17.14
CA ASP A 52 -9.95 -1.52 17.88
C ASP A 52 -9.33 -0.52 16.87
N THR A 53 -9.88 0.70 16.84
CA THR A 53 -9.50 1.74 15.87
C THR A 53 -8.13 2.37 16.16
N GLY A 54 -7.61 2.23 17.37
CA GLY A 54 -6.32 2.81 17.79
C GLY A 54 -5.11 2.01 17.30
N ILE A 55 -4.06 2.73 16.90
CA ILE A 55 -2.72 2.15 16.72
C ILE A 55 -2.03 2.14 18.06
N THR A 56 -1.79 0.96 18.58
CA THR A 56 -1.04 0.80 19.82
C THR A 56 0.44 0.67 19.49
N LYS A 57 1.15 1.81 19.57
CA LYS A 57 2.63 1.86 19.50
C LYS A 57 3.25 1.00 20.60
N ASP A 58 2.58 0.91 21.75
CA ASP A 58 2.94 0.06 22.86
C ASP A 58 2.38 -1.36 22.74
N THR A 59 3.10 -2.31 23.34
CA THR A 59 2.68 -3.71 23.39
C THR A 59 1.48 -3.85 24.31
N ILE A 60 0.29 -4.14 23.76
CA ILE A 60 -0.82 -4.61 24.58
C ILE A 60 -0.49 -6.04 25.00
N GLN A 61 -0.17 -6.22 26.28
CA GLN A 61 -0.05 -7.53 26.87
C GLN A 61 -1.38 -7.90 27.55
N THR A 62 -1.97 -9.01 27.13
CA THR A 62 -3.13 -9.59 27.81
C THR A 62 -2.77 -10.98 28.30
N ASN A 63 -2.95 -11.20 29.59
CA ASN A 63 -2.82 -12.53 30.19
C ASN A 63 -4.21 -13.16 30.20
N ILE A 64 -4.38 -14.27 29.47
CA ILE A 64 -5.62 -15.06 29.49
C ILE A 64 -5.24 -16.43 30.07
N GLY A 65 -5.55 -16.64 31.35
CA GLY A 65 -5.09 -17.81 32.10
C GLY A 65 -3.55 -17.86 32.20
N ASN A 66 -2.95 -18.98 31.81
CA ASN A 66 -1.48 -19.17 31.77
C ASN A 66 -0.82 -18.69 30.46
N ASN A 67 -1.58 -18.10 29.54
CA ASN A 67 -1.08 -17.70 28.23
C ASN A 67 -0.78 -16.21 28.20
N VAL A 68 0.44 -15.86 27.79
CA VAL A 68 0.83 -14.46 27.57
C VAL A 68 0.63 -14.14 26.10
N THR A 69 -0.24 -13.18 25.83
CA THR A 69 -0.49 -12.68 24.48
C THR A 69 0.03 -11.25 24.36
N LYS A 70 0.73 -10.94 23.27
CA LYS A 70 1.29 -9.61 23.00
C LYS A 70 0.89 -9.18 21.59
N LEU A 71 0.26 -8.01 21.50
CA LEU A 71 -0.11 -7.39 20.22
C LEU A 71 0.62 -6.05 20.09
N VAL A 72 1.22 -5.83 18.92
CA VAL A 72 1.84 -4.56 18.55
C VAL A 72 1.41 -4.22 17.14
N SER A 73 0.96 -3.00 16.90
CA SER A 73 0.62 -2.50 15.57
C SER A 73 1.36 -1.21 15.31
N ASN A 74 2.18 -1.16 14.26
CA ASN A 74 2.95 0.02 13.87
C ASN A 74 2.81 0.25 12.36
N TYR A 75 2.90 1.50 11.92
CA TYR A 75 2.93 1.81 10.49
C TYR A 75 4.20 1.25 9.83
N HIS A 76 4.05 0.80 8.59
CA HIS A 76 5.12 0.30 7.73
C HIS A 76 4.84 0.75 6.28
N GLY A 77 5.20 2.00 5.99
CA GLY A 77 4.82 2.69 4.75
C GLY A 77 3.32 3.02 4.74
N VAL A 78 2.59 2.57 3.72
CA VAL A 78 1.12 2.71 3.64
C VAL A 78 0.41 1.79 4.63
N TRP A 79 0.94 0.59 4.83
CA TRP A 79 0.25 -0.45 5.57
C TRP A 79 0.56 -0.38 7.06
N THR A 80 -0.31 -0.99 7.87
CA THR A 80 0.00 -1.23 9.28
C THR A 80 0.58 -2.63 9.43
N LYS A 81 1.76 -2.75 10.01
CA LYS A 81 2.38 -4.02 10.43
C LYS A 81 1.82 -4.39 11.80
N THR A 82 1.00 -5.43 11.85
CA THR A 82 0.46 -6.00 13.08
C THR A 82 1.20 -7.29 13.42
N VAL A 83 1.73 -7.35 14.64
CA VAL A 83 2.48 -8.49 15.18
C VAL A 83 1.72 -9.03 16.39
N SER A 84 1.27 -10.28 16.30
CA SER A 84 0.73 -11.01 17.46
C SER A 84 1.70 -12.11 17.86
N LYS A 85 2.00 -12.15 19.16
CA LYS A 85 2.85 -13.17 19.79
C LYS A 85 2.06 -13.84 20.89
N VAL A 86 1.92 -15.15 20.83
CA VAL A 86 1.30 -15.96 21.89
C VAL A 86 2.33 -16.92 22.43
N GLN A 87 2.43 -16.96 23.75
CA GLN A 87 3.25 -17.93 24.47
C GLN A 87 2.34 -18.86 25.28
N ILE A 88 2.38 -20.14 24.95
CA ILE A 88 1.74 -21.22 25.71
C ILE A 88 2.86 -22.11 26.25
N ARG A 89 3.04 -22.11 27.58
CA ARG A 89 4.15 -22.82 28.25
C ARG A 89 5.52 -22.43 27.64
N ASN A 90 6.25 -23.40 27.06
CA ASN A 90 7.55 -23.19 26.41
C ASN A 90 7.47 -22.94 24.90
N LYS A 91 6.27 -22.86 24.30
CA LYS A 91 6.10 -22.62 22.87
C LYS A 91 5.69 -21.17 22.62
N LYS A 92 6.37 -20.55 21.65
CA LYS A 92 6.12 -19.19 21.21
C LYS A 92 5.73 -19.22 19.74
N VAL A 93 4.55 -18.71 19.42
CA VAL A 93 4.08 -18.55 18.05
C VAL A 93 3.97 -17.05 17.76
N VAL A 94 4.48 -16.63 16.61
CA VAL A 94 4.44 -15.24 16.16
C VAL A 94 3.83 -15.22 14.76
N LYS A 95 2.82 -14.38 14.54
CA LYS A 95 2.38 -14.03 13.19
C LYS A 95 2.47 -12.54 12.97
N ILE A 96 2.75 -12.20 11.72
CA ILE A 96 2.92 -10.84 11.26
C ILE A 96 2.02 -10.68 10.03
N ALA A 97 1.25 -9.60 9.99
CA ALA A 97 0.42 -9.26 8.85
C ALA A 97 0.56 -7.77 8.53
N PHE A 98 0.55 -7.45 7.24
CA PHE A 98 0.15 -6.13 6.79
C PHE A 98 -1.37 -6.05 6.81
N THR A 99 -1.87 -4.97 7.38
CA THR A 99 -3.30 -4.69 7.51
C THR A 99 -3.60 -3.31 6.95
N GLY A 100 -4.78 -3.17 6.35
CA GLY A 100 -5.29 -1.93 5.77
C GLY A 100 -6.81 -1.85 5.93
N SER A 101 -7.45 -0.83 5.40
CA SER A 101 -8.88 -0.60 5.58
C SER A 101 -9.73 -1.50 4.68
N VAL A 102 -10.87 -1.97 5.18
CA VAL A 102 -11.84 -2.78 4.45
C VAL A 102 -12.55 -1.93 3.40
N ILE A 103 -12.66 -2.45 2.18
CA ILE A 103 -13.64 -1.96 1.20
C ILE A 103 -15.03 -2.50 1.58
N ASP A 104 -15.96 -1.61 1.90
CA ASP A 104 -17.34 -1.93 2.18
C ASP A 104 -18.28 -1.51 1.03
N GLN A 105 -19.57 -1.81 1.15
CA GLN A 105 -20.57 -1.40 0.15
C GLN A 105 -20.76 0.12 0.05
N LYS A 106 -20.28 0.89 1.03
CA LYS A 106 -20.35 2.36 1.05
C LYS A 106 -19.09 2.99 0.45
N THR A 107 -18.05 2.20 0.23
CA THR A 107 -16.77 2.68 -0.30
C THR A 107 -17.00 3.21 -1.72
N PRO A 108 -16.56 4.45 -2.00
CA PRO A 108 -16.72 5.05 -3.31
C PRO A 108 -15.83 4.34 -4.33
N ASN A 109 -16.36 4.13 -5.54
CA ASN A 109 -15.53 3.85 -6.69
C ASN A 109 -14.93 5.14 -7.25
N LEU A 110 -15.72 6.22 -7.24
CA LEU A 110 -15.28 7.57 -7.56
C LEU A 110 -15.70 8.50 -6.44
N TYR A 111 -14.78 9.32 -5.95
CA TYR A 111 -15.07 10.46 -5.09
C TYR A 111 -14.41 11.70 -5.67
N LEU A 112 -15.23 12.60 -6.22
CA LEU A 112 -14.78 13.91 -6.68
C LEU A 112 -15.20 14.96 -5.65
N ALA A 113 -14.28 15.81 -5.19
CA ALA A 113 -14.64 16.88 -4.28
C ALA A 113 -15.58 17.91 -4.94
N ASP A 114 -16.55 18.41 -4.18
CA ASP A 114 -17.47 19.43 -4.65
C ASP A 114 -16.81 20.81 -4.71
N LYS A 115 -16.47 21.24 -5.92
CA LYS A 115 -16.01 22.61 -6.22
C LYS A 115 -17.04 23.40 -7.03
N ASN A 116 -18.33 23.21 -6.75
CA ASN A 116 -19.46 23.89 -7.40
C ASN A 116 -19.43 23.79 -8.94
N SER A 117 -18.91 22.69 -9.47
CA SER A 117 -18.79 22.46 -10.91
C SER A 117 -19.05 20.99 -11.23
N PRO A 118 -19.73 20.70 -12.36
CA PRO A 118 -20.07 19.32 -12.71
C PRO A 118 -18.82 18.54 -13.15
N LEU A 119 -18.87 17.22 -12.99
CA LEU A 119 -17.95 16.32 -13.68
C LEU A 119 -18.32 16.26 -15.17
N VAL A 120 -17.37 16.53 -16.05
CA VAL A 120 -17.54 16.41 -17.50
C VAL A 120 -16.85 15.15 -18.00
N VAL A 121 -17.59 14.22 -18.59
CA VAL A 121 -17.04 12.99 -19.16
C VAL A 121 -16.88 13.11 -20.66
N VAL A 122 -15.72 12.68 -21.17
CA VAL A 122 -15.33 12.86 -22.58
C VAL A 122 -14.61 11.61 -23.11
N GLY A 123 -14.85 11.26 -24.38
CA GLY A 123 -14.24 10.10 -25.02
C GLY A 123 -14.78 8.76 -24.49
N ASN A 124 -13.89 7.78 -24.37
CA ASN A 124 -14.20 6.41 -23.91
C ASN A 124 -14.22 6.28 -22.38
N THR A 125 -14.75 7.30 -21.69
CA THR A 125 -14.84 7.35 -20.23
C THR A 125 -15.93 6.40 -19.71
N ARG A 126 -15.64 5.68 -18.63
CA ARG A 126 -16.59 4.75 -17.99
C ARG A 126 -16.49 4.84 -16.48
N ILE A 127 -17.62 5.02 -15.80
CA ILE A 127 -17.69 5.14 -14.34
C ILE A 127 -18.70 4.13 -13.82
N GLU A 128 -18.24 3.15 -13.05
CA GLU A 128 -19.06 2.10 -12.46
C GLU A 128 -19.10 2.16 -10.93
N GLY A 129 -20.19 1.67 -10.35
CA GLY A 129 -20.34 1.54 -8.90
C GLY A 129 -20.77 2.83 -8.20
N ASN A 130 -20.32 3.05 -6.97
CA ASN A 130 -20.74 4.20 -6.17
C ASN A 130 -19.91 5.42 -6.53
N SER A 131 -20.54 6.48 -7.04
CA SER A 131 -19.89 7.72 -7.44
C SER A 131 -20.36 8.88 -6.57
N TYR A 132 -19.45 9.45 -5.79
CA TYR A 132 -19.67 10.67 -5.03
C TYR A 132 -19.28 11.84 -5.92
N LEU A 133 -20.27 12.64 -6.30
CA LEU A 133 -20.14 13.70 -7.29
C LEU A 133 -20.60 15.06 -6.73
N PRO A 134 -20.07 16.17 -7.27
CA PRO A 134 -20.51 17.52 -6.94
C PRO A 134 -22.03 17.70 -7.10
N GLU A 135 -22.60 18.69 -6.42
CA GLU A 135 -24.04 19.01 -6.53
C GLU A 135 -24.50 19.27 -7.97
N GLN A 136 -23.62 19.82 -8.80
CA GLN A 136 -23.86 20.06 -10.22
C GLN A 136 -23.91 18.77 -11.07
N GLY A 137 -23.63 17.60 -10.47
CA GLY A 137 -23.76 16.30 -11.09
C GLY A 137 -22.70 16.00 -12.14
N ILE A 138 -23.12 15.28 -13.19
CA ILE A 138 -22.29 14.79 -14.28
C ILE A 138 -22.91 15.15 -15.63
N LYS A 139 -22.09 15.55 -16.60
CA LYS A 139 -22.53 15.84 -17.97
C LYS A 139 -21.55 15.30 -19.02
N ALA A 140 -22.05 15.03 -20.22
CA ALA A 140 -21.18 14.75 -21.36
C ALA A 140 -20.51 16.04 -21.84
N GLY A 141 -19.27 15.92 -22.32
CA GLY A 141 -18.55 17.02 -22.96
C GLY A 141 -17.87 16.60 -24.27
N ASN A 142 -17.14 17.55 -24.82
CA ASN A 142 -16.30 17.37 -26.00
C ASN A 142 -14.95 18.03 -25.74
N ILE A 143 -13.87 17.34 -26.13
CA ILE A 143 -12.53 17.94 -26.22
C ILE A 143 -11.98 17.70 -27.62
N SER A 144 -11.72 18.79 -28.35
CA SER A 144 -11.10 18.76 -29.68
C SER A 144 -11.78 17.82 -30.69
N GLY A 145 -13.12 17.80 -30.70
CA GLY A 145 -13.90 16.93 -31.59
C GLY A 145 -14.17 15.53 -31.04
N ASN A 146 -13.54 15.13 -29.92
CA ASN A 146 -13.81 13.86 -29.27
C ASN A 146 -14.98 14.01 -28.30
N TYR A 147 -16.13 13.45 -28.67
CA TYR A 147 -17.34 13.44 -27.85
C TYR A 147 -17.33 12.28 -26.85
N TYR A 148 -18.24 12.31 -25.88
CA TYR A 148 -18.50 11.16 -25.03
C TYR A 148 -19.14 10.01 -25.83
N HIS A 149 -18.57 8.80 -25.75
CA HIS A 149 -19.04 7.64 -26.53
C HIS A 149 -19.94 6.68 -25.74
N GLY A 150 -20.15 6.90 -24.44
CA GLY A 150 -20.97 6.00 -23.61
C GLY A 150 -22.47 6.24 -23.76
N THR A 151 -23.26 5.20 -23.56
CA THR A 151 -24.74 5.28 -23.62
C THR A 151 -25.37 5.87 -22.36
N ARG A 152 -24.68 5.76 -21.22
CA ARG A 152 -25.05 6.38 -19.93
C ARG A 152 -23.84 7.08 -19.34
N LEU A 153 -24.07 8.19 -18.64
CA LEU A 153 -23.01 8.97 -17.99
C LEU A 153 -22.35 8.22 -16.81
N PHE A 154 -23.10 7.34 -16.15
CA PHE A 154 -22.62 6.51 -15.04
C PHE A 154 -23.37 5.17 -14.97
N TYR A 155 -22.75 4.17 -14.36
CA TYR A 155 -23.27 2.81 -14.23
C TYR A 155 -23.24 2.37 -12.75
N GLY A 156 -24.19 2.89 -11.96
CA GLY A 156 -24.25 2.61 -10.52
C GLY A 156 -25.06 3.67 -9.77
N ARG A 157 -24.66 3.98 -8.54
CA ARG A 157 -25.33 4.96 -7.68
C ARG A 157 -24.54 6.27 -7.65
N THR A 158 -25.24 7.39 -7.68
CA THR A 158 -24.66 8.73 -7.50
C THR A 158 -25.04 9.28 -6.14
N ILE A 159 -24.06 9.81 -5.41
CA ILE A 159 -24.21 10.37 -4.07
C ILE A 159 -23.58 11.77 -4.07
N LYS A 160 -24.14 12.72 -3.32
CA LYS A 160 -23.58 14.07 -3.21
C LYS A 160 -22.24 14.02 -2.47
N SER A 161 -21.18 14.54 -3.08
CA SER A 161 -19.85 14.67 -2.46
C SER A 161 -19.78 15.87 -1.51
N LYS A 162 -18.79 15.85 -0.60
CA LYS A 162 -18.44 17.02 0.22
C LYS A 162 -17.40 17.88 -0.53
N LYS A 163 -17.16 19.10 -0.01
CA LYS A 163 -16.15 20.03 -0.54
C LYS A 163 -14.70 19.54 -0.45
N ARG A 164 -14.44 18.49 0.35
CA ARG A 164 -13.13 17.86 0.52
C ARG A 164 -13.28 16.36 0.32
N ILE A 165 -12.24 15.74 -0.22
CA ILE A 165 -12.12 14.28 -0.24
C ILE A 165 -11.98 13.73 1.20
N PRO A 166 -12.35 12.47 1.46
CA PRO A 166 -12.19 11.85 2.78
C PRO A 166 -10.78 12.04 3.35
N GLU A 167 -10.68 12.34 4.64
CA GLU A 167 -9.39 12.57 5.29
C GLU A 167 -8.74 11.23 5.67
N LEU A 168 -7.42 11.15 5.48
CA LEU A 168 -6.60 10.01 5.90
C LEU A 168 -6.21 10.19 7.36
N HIS A 169 -5.88 9.10 8.04
CA HIS A 169 -5.56 9.13 9.47
C HIS A 169 -4.39 10.11 9.77
N PRO A 170 -4.57 11.13 10.64
CA PRO A 170 -3.55 12.16 10.89
C PRO A 170 -2.20 11.59 11.36
N GLU A 171 -2.22 10.60 12.26
CA GLU A 171 -0.99 9.95 12.75
C GLU A 171 -0.20 9.25 11.63
N TRP A 172 -0.87 8.80 10.57
CA TRP A 172 -0.19 8.20 9.42
C TRP A 172 0.56 9.25 8.61
N ILE A 173 -0.03 10.44 8.46
CA ILE A 173 0.60 11.59 7.80
C ILE A 173 1.83 12.04 8.60
N GLU A 174 1.71 12.15 9.93
CA GLU A 174 2.85 12.48 10.81
C GLU A 174 3.96 11.42 10.73
N TYR A 175 3.59 10.14 10.68
CA TYR A 175 4.54 9.04 10.46
C TYR A 175 5.30 9.20 9.14
N LEU A 176 4.61 9.45 8.02
CA LEU A 176 5.25 9.67 6.72
C LEU A 176 6.19 10.87 6.74
N GLU A 177 5.80 11.96 7.40
CA GLU A 177 6.65 13.14 7.55
C GLU A 177 7.92 12.80 8.34
N SER A 178 7.79 12.08 9.45
CA SER A 178 8.95 11.64 10.26
C SER A 178 9.90 10.71 9.48
N MET A 179 9.36 9.81 8.65
CA MET A 179 10.17 8.94 7.79
C MET A 179 10.96 9.75 6.75
N CYS A 180 10.29 10.69 6.09
CA CYS A 180 10.92 11.54 5.08
C CYS A 180 11.98 12.46 5.69
N ALA A 181 11.79 12.90 6.94
CA ALA A 181 12.76 13.69 7.69
C ALA A 181 13.96 12.88 8.21
N GLY A 182 13.96 11.55 8.05
CA GLY A 182 15.07 10.69 8.49
C GLY A 182 15.05 10.33 9.97
N ALA A 183 13.92 10.48 10.68
CA ALA A 183 13.82 10.19 12.11
C ALA A 183 14.16 8.73 12.50
N HIS A 184 14.17 7.81 11.52
CA HIS A 184 14.48 6.39 11.73
C HIS A 184 15.95 6.04 11.45
N LEU A 185 16.76 7.00 10.99
CA LEU A 185 18.20 6.82 10.75
C LEU A 185 18.92 6.72 12.09
N THR A 186 19.08 5.49 12.57
CA THR A 186 19.84 5.16 13.77
C THR A 186 21.03 4.29 13.36
N GLU A 187 22.23 4.68 13.76
CA GLU A 187 23.49 4.04 13.33
C GLU A 187 23.51 2.51 13.52
N LYS A 188 22.79 2.01 14.54
CA LYS A 188 22.72 0.58 14.86
C LYS A 188 22.05 -0.30 13.79
N ASN A 189 21.23 0.27 12.91
CA ASN A 189 20.47 -0.49 11.91
C ASN A 189 20.92 -0.22 10.47
N ILE A 190 21.97 0.58 10.27
CA ILE A 190 22.46 0.94 8.95
C ILE A 190 23.38 -0.17 8.43
N ILE A 191 23.05 -0.70 7.25
CA ILE A 191 23.84 -1.71 6.55
C ILE A 191 24.31 -1.17 5.19
N PRO A 192 25.49 -1.57 4.70
CA PRO A 192 25.92 -1.20 3.36
C PRO A 192 25.04 -1.86 2.29
N LEU A 193 24.90 -1.19 1.15
CA LEU A 193 24.29 -1.79 -0.02
C LEU A 193 25.17 -2.95 -0.53
N SER A 194 24.56 -4.12 -0.72
CA SER A 194 25.20 -5.30 -1.27
C SER A 194 24.29 -5.93 -2.33
N LYS A 195 24.83 -6.87 -3.10
CA LYS A 195 24.10 -7.49 -4.22
C LYS A 195 22.88 -8.29 -3.78
N GLU A 196 22.92 -8.92 -2.60
CA GLU A 196 21.79 -9.69 -2.08
C GLU A 196 21.60 -9.38 -0.59
N ILE A 197 20.40 -8.90 -0.25
CA ILE A 197 20.02 -8.56 1.12
C ILE A 197 18.63 -9.11 1.40
N LYS A 198 18.55 -9.97 2.41
CA LYS A 198 17.29 -10.57 2.86
C LYS A 198 17.12 -10.32 4.35
N ASN A 199 15.96 -9.79 4.75
CA ASN A 199 15.64 -9.58 6.15
C ASN A 199 14.19 -9.95 6.46
N SER A 200 13.97 -10.95 7.31
CA SER A 200 12.62 -11.36 7.73
C SER A 200 11.92 -10.26 8.54
N PHE A 201 10.58 -10.22 8.48
CA PHE A 201 9.78 -9.31 9.30
C PHE A 201 9.81 -9.64 10.79
N HIS A 202 10.33 -10.82 11.17
CA HIS A 202 10.61 -11.18 12.56
C HIS A 202 11.79 -10.39 13.15
N ASN A 203 12.70 -9.90 12.31
CA ASN A 203 13.86 -9.12 12.72
C ASN A 203 13.57 -7.61 12.74
N SER A 204 14.45 -6.85 13.38
CA SER A 204 14.45 -5.39 13.30
C SER A 204 14.66 -4.94 11.85
N THR A 205 14.11 -3.78 11.51
CA THR A 205 14.22 -3.22 10.15
C THR A 205 15.66 -2.80 9.86
N ASN A 206 16.21 -3.29 8.76
CA ASN A 206 17.52 -2.86 8.27
C ASN A 206 17.34 -1.63 7.37
N ILE A 207 18.30 -0.71 7.45
CA ILE A 207 18.26 0.55 6.70
C ILE A 207 19.49 0.63 5.81
N ILE A 208 19.28 0.86 4.52
CA ILE A 208 20.34 1.20 3.57
C ILE A 208 20.22 2.71 3.35
N TYR A 209 21.24 3.47 3.74
CA TYR A 209 21.21 4.93 3.65
C TYR A 209 22.40 5.47 2.87
N ASN A 210 22.13 6.44 1.99
CA ASN A 210 23.17 7.23 1.33
C ASN A 210 22.72 8.69 1.18
N THR A 211 23.65 9.63 1.32
CA THR A 211 23.40 11.06 1.04
C THR A 211 23.28 11.32 -0.46
N GLU A 212 24.01 10.55 -1.27
CA GLU A 212 24.00 10.62 -2.72
C GLU A 212 22.92 9.73 -3.35
N LYS A 213 22.89 9.72 -4.69
CA LYS A 213 21.95 8.92 -5.46
C LYS A 213 22.19 7.43 -5.22
N ILE A 214 21.13 6.66 -5.08
CA ILE A 214 21.17 5.20 -5.05
C ILE A 214 20.61 4.68 -6.38
N VAL A 215 21.37 3.82 -7.05
CA VAL A 215 20.93 3.15 -8.28
C VAL A 215 20.80 1.66 -7.97
N LEU A 216 19.58 1.14 -8.07
CA LEU A 216 19.28 -0.28 -7.91
C LEU A 216 19.28 -0.91 -9.30
N GLY A 217 20.40 -1.52 -9.65
CA GLY A 217 20.69 -2.21 -10.90
C GLY A 217 20.33 -3.68 -10.84
N ASP A 218 21.20 -4.49 -10.26
CA ASP A 218 21.14 -5.96 -10.24
C ASP A 218 20.99 -6.54 -8.82
N GLU A 219 20.65 -5.68 -7.86
CA GLU A 219 20.47 -6.07 -6.46
C GLU A 219 19.17 -6.83 -6.24
N ILE A 220 19.24 -7.81 -5.35
CA ILE A 220 18.14 -8.64 -4.87
C ILE A 220 17.89 -8.27 -3.42
N ILE A 221 16.83 -7.48 -3.18
CA ILE A 221 16.50 -6.96 -1.85
C ILE A 221 15.11 -7.44 -1.47
N SER A 222 14.99 -8.17 -0.36
CA SER A 222 13.72 -8.74 0.08
C SER A 222 13.47 -8.60 1.58
N GLY A 223 12.25 -8.19 1.93
CA GLY A 223 11.72 -8.22 3.28
C GLY A 223 11.80 -6.89 4.02
N ASN A 224 11.93 -6.91 5.35
CA ASN A 224 11.84 -5.76 6.24
C ASN A 224 13.07 -4.82 6.13
N ILE A 225 13.15 -4.10 5.02
CA ILE A 225 14.28 -3.28 4.60
C ILE A 225 13.76 -1.92 4.11
N ILE A 226 14.41 -0.85 4.54
CA ILE A 226 14.19 0.51 4.05
C ILE A 226 15.44 0.95 3.29
N VAL A 227 15.29 1.38 2.05
CA VAL A 227 16.36 2.03 1.28
C VAL A 227 16.04 3.51 1.21
N GLN A 228 16.94 4.34 1.72
CA GLN A 228 16.74 5.78 1.82
C GLN A 228 17.91 6.53 1.18
N SER A 229 17.60 7.46 0.29
CA SER A 229 18.56 8.41 -0.28
C SER A 229 18.17 9.84 0.10
N ALA A 230 19.13 10.67 0.49
CA ALA A 230 18.87 12.10 0.71
C ALA A 230 18.68 12.88 -0.60
N SER A 231 18.93 12.26 -1.78
CA SER A 231 18.83 12.93 -3.09
C SER A 231 17.88 12.21 -4.06
N LYS A 232 18.22 10.99 -4.50
CA LYS A 232 17.50 10.30 -5.58
C LYS A 232 17.66 8.79 -5.51
N ILE A 233 16.59 8.05 -5.81
CA ILE A 233 16.62 6.60 -6.07
C ILE A 233 16.26 6.34 -7.53
N ILE A 234 17.04 5.50 -8.21
CA ILE A 234 16.75 4.99 -9.55
C ILE A 234 16.61 3.48 -9.47
N ILE A 235 15.49 2.94 -9.97
CA ILE A 235 15.22 1.50 -10.00
C ILE A 235 15.30 1.03 -11.45
N ASN A 236 16.23 0.13 -11.75
CA ASN A 236 16.38 -0.49 -13.06
C ASN A 236 15.58 -1.80 -13.16
N SER A 237 15.27 -2.21 -14.38
CA SER A 237 14.47 -3.41 -14.68
C SER A 237 15.10 -4.72 -14.21
N THR A 238 16.42 -4.74 -14.03
CA THR A 238 17.18 -5.92 -13.58
C THR A 238 17.12 -6.12 -12.06
N SER A 239 16.64 -5.13 -11.30
CA SER A 239 16.57 -5.21 -9.84
C SER A 239 15.40 -6.08 -9.40
N GLN A 240 15.59 -6.83 -8.31
CA GLN A 240 14.55 -7.69 -7.74
C GLN A 240 14.22 -7.21 -6.34
N LEU A 241 13.11 -6.50 -6.22
CA LEU A 241 12.69 -5.85 -4.98
C LEU A 241 11.36 -6.45 -4.50
N THR A 242 11.35 -7.01 -3.29
CA THR A 242 10.15 -7.64 -2.71
C THR A 242 9.91 -7.20 -1.27
N ASP A 243 8.77 -6.58 -1.04
CA ASP A 243 8.33 -6.05 0.25
C ASP A 243 9.25 -4.97 0.85
N VAL A 244 9.89 -4.16 -0.01
CA VAL A 244 10.87 -3.13 0.36
C VAL A 244 10.25 -1.72 0.32
N ILE A 245 10.66 -0.85 1.24
CA ILE A 245 10.32 0.58 1.21
C ILE A 245 11.48 1.40 0.65
N LEU A 246 11.21 2.27 -0.32
CA LEU A 246 12.17 3.16 -0.96
C LEU A 246 11.79 4.61 -0.67
N ILE A 247 12.71 5.38 -0.09
CA ILE A 247 12.48 6.75 0.37
C ILE A 247 13.52 7.70 -0.22
N ALA A 248 13.10 8.66 -1.03
CA ALA A 248 14.00 9.69 -1.53
C ALA A 248 13.24 10.92 -2.01
N PRO A 249 13.84 12.12 -2.05
CA PRO A 249 13.19 13.27 -2.66
C PRO A 249 12.74 12.99 -4.10
N ILE A 250 13.57 12.31 -4.90
CA ILE A 250 13.22 11.95 -6.28
C ILE A 250 13.31 10.44 -6.45
N ILE A 251 12.25 9.82 -6.96
CA ILE A 251 12.25 8.39 -7.31
C ILE A 251 11.95 8.23 -8.79
N GLU A 252 12.82 7.51 -9.49
CA GLU A 252 12.65 7.15 -10.90
C GLU A 252 12.65 5.63 -11.06
N VAL A 253 11.49 5.10 -11.44
CA VAL A 253 11.33 3.70 -11.82
C VAL A 253 11.51 3.60 -13.32
N GLN A 254 12.52 2.87 -13.79
CA GLN A 254 12.75 2.66 -15.21
C GLN A 254 11.67 1.77 -15.82
N ASN A 255 11.70 1.66 -17.15
CA ASN A 255 10.77 0.80 -17.87
C ASN A 255 10.92 -0.67 -17.47
N ASP A 256 9.87 -1.45 -17.61
CA ASP A 256 9.88 -2.91 -17.45
C ASP A 256 10.23 -3.41 -16.03
N VAL A 257 10.20 -2.52 -15.03
CA VAL A 257 10.44 -2.89 -13.62
C VAL A 257 9.26 -3.71 -13.08
N LYS A 258 9.59 -4.79 -12.36
CA LYS A 258 8.62 -5.63 -11.66
C LYS A 258 9.02 -5.80 -10.20
N GLY A 259 8.05 -5.80 -9.30
CA GLY A 259 8.33 -6.03 -7.88
C GLY A 259 7.16 -5.69 -6.97
N THR A 260 7.37 -5.90 -5.69
CA THR A 260 6.44 -5.49 -4.63
C THR A 260 7.13 -4.44 -3.79
N ILE A 261 6.84 -3.17 -4.04
CA ILE A 261 7.60 -2.05 -3.47
C ILE A 261 6.69 -0.94 -2.98
N GLN A 262 7.13 -0.26 -1.93
CA GLN A 262 6.51 0.96 -1.44
C GLN A 262 7.44 2.15 -1.72
N LEU A 263 6.99 3.09 -2.53
CA LEU A 263 7.74 4.28 -2.92
C LEU A 263 7.23 5.48 -2.14
N ILE A 264 8.13 6.19 -1.47
CA ILE A 264 7.79 7.41 -0.73
C ILE A 264 8.75 8.52 -1.18
N ALA A 265 8.21 9.52 -1.87
CA ALA A 265 8.99 10.67 -2.31
C ALA A 265 8.41 11.99 -1.82
N THR A 266 9.24 13.02 -1.78
CA THR A 266 8.83 14.38 -1.39
C THR A 266 8.88 15.40 -2.53
N LYS A 267 9.83 15.19 -3.45
CA LYS A 267 10.12 15.91 -4.70
C LYS A 267 9.21 15.53 -5.86
N LYS A 268 9.49 14.32 -6.38
CA LYS A 268 9.04 13.87 -7.69
C LYS A 268 9.05 12.35 -7.79
N ILE A 269 8.04 11.78 -8.45
CA ILE A 269 7.99 10.37 -8.82
C ILE A 269 7.76 10.23 -10.32
N LYS A 270 8.59 9.41 -10.97
CA LYS A 270 8.40 9.00 -12.36
C LYS A 270 8.36 7.49 -12.44
N ILE A 271 7.25 6.94 -12.89
CA ILE A 271 7.10 5.53 -13.20
C ILE A 271 7.23 5.33 -14.70
N GLY A 272 8.15 4.45 -15.10
CA GLY A 272 8.42 4.08 -16.49
C GLY A 272 7.27 3.36 -17.17
N LYS A 273 7.52 2.93 -18.42
CA LYS A 273 6.57 2.19 -19.26
C LYS A 273 6.61 0.70 -18.89
N ARG A 274 5.46 0.02 -19.03
CA ARG A 274 5.36 -1.45 -18.87
C ARG A 274 5.83 -1.96 -17.50
N CYS A 275 5.74 -1.13 -16.46
CA CYS A 275 6.05 -1.58 -15.11
C CYS A 275 4.91 -2.43 -14.55
N HIS A 276 5.22 -3.38 -13.67
CA HIS A 276 4.23 -4.17 -12.95
C HIS A 276 4.57 -4.18 -11.46
N LEU A 277 3.86 -3.38 -10.67
CA LEU A 277 4.05 -3.30 -9.23
C LEU A 277 2.93 -4.08 -8.54
N SER A 278 3.26 -5.25 -7.99
CA SER A 278 2.28 -6.21 -7.47
C SER A 278 1.84 -5.88 -6.05
N TYR A 279 0.63 -6.30 -5.67
CA TYR A 279 0.06 -6.02 -4.35
C TYR A 279 0.95 -6.61 -3.22
N PRO A 280 1.18 -5.90 -2.10
CA PRO A 280 0.61 -4.61 -1.71
C PRO A 280 1.56 -3.43 -1.98
N SER A 281 1.91 -3.18 -3.25
CA SER A 281 2.75 -2.04 -3.63
C SER A 281 2.07 -0.70 -3.34
N SER A 282 2.86 0.33 -3.11
CA SER A 282 2.33 1.68 -2.93
C SER A 282 3.26 2.75 -3.49
N ILE A 283 2.68 3.88 -3.88
CA ILE A 283 3.42 5.01 -4.41
C ILE A 283 2.87 6.29 -3.80
N ILE A 284 3.67 6.95 -2.97
CA ILE A 284 3.30 8.14 -2.22
C ILE A 284 4.20 9.29 -2.64
N LEU A 285 3.61 10.37 -3.14
CA LEU A 285 4.28 11.66 -3.24
C LEU A 285 3.73 12.59 -2.14
N PHE A 286 4.56 12.84 -1.13
CA PHE A 286 4.30 13.78 -0.04
C PHE A 286 4.91 15.14 -0.37
N ASP A 287 4.13 15.99 -1.04
CA ASP A 287 4.59 17.29 -1.49
C ASP A 287 4.78 18.24 -0.30
N ASN A 288 6.04 18.36 0.12
CA ASN A 288 6.53 19.24 1.18
C ASN A 288 7.13 20.53 0.62
N ASN A 289 6.88 20.87 -0.66
CA ASN A 289 7.34 22.13 -1.20
C ASN A 289 6.48 23.26 -0.61
N SER A 290 6.93 23.84 0.51
CA SER A 290 6.58 25.23 0.83
C SER A 290 7.04 26.07 -0.35
N SER A 291 6.13 26.83 -0.94
CA SER A 291 6.33 27.61 -2.15
C SER A 291 7.47 28.63 -1.96
N GLN A 292 8.73 28.18 -2.10
CA GLN A 292 9.84 29.08 -2.34
C GLN A 292 9.72 29.54 -3.78
N ASN A 293 9.20 30.77 -3.92
CA ASN A 293 9.32 31.67 -5.05
C ASN A 293 10.12 31.10 -6.23
N SER A 294 9.44 30.35 -7.09
CA SER A 294 9.85 30.23 -8.49
C SER A 294 9.53 31.57 -9.16
N LEU A 295 10.34 32.59 -8.88
CA LEU A 295 10.52 33.77 -9.72
C LEU A 295 11.16 33.32 -11.03
N HIS A 296 10.44 32.59 -11.87
CA HIS A 296 10.83 32.36 -13.25
C HIS A 296 9.59 32.23 -14.15
N THR A 297 9.49 33.22 -15.02
CA THR A 297 8.80 33.31 -16.31
C THR A 297 7.28 33.08 -16.34
N ASN A 298 6.58 34.14 -16.78
CA ASN A 298 5.18 34.14 -17.21
C ASN A 298 5.00 33.36 -18.52
N THR A 299 5.22 32.05 -18.52
CA THR A 299 4.83 31.17 -19.61
C THR A 299 3.89 30.11 -19.09
N THR A 300 2.64 30.17 -19.57
CA THR A 300 1.56 29.19 -19.41
C THR A 300 1.86 27.91 -20.19
N GLN A 301 3.03 27.30 -19.98
CA GLN A 301 3.45 26.07 -20.65
C GLN A 301 3.67 24.96 -19.62
N ASN A 302 2.92 23.86 -19.80
CA ASN A 302 3.15 22.50 -19.30
C ASN A 302 4.34 22.35 -18.35
N GLN A 303 4.17 22.70 -17.08
CA GLN A 303 5.11 22.27 -16.06
C GLN A 303 5.07 20.74 -15.98
N ILE A 304 6.24 20.11 -16.01
CA ILE A 304 6.38 18.66 -15.91
C ILE A 304 5.70 18.24 -14.59
N PRO A 305 4.73 17.30 -14.63
CA PRO A 305 4.03 16.87 -13.43
C PRO A 305 5.02 16.28 -12.42
N ASP A 306 4.77 16.54 -11.14
CA ASP A 306 5.60 16.03 -10.05
C ASP A 306 5.44 14.51 -9.89
N PHE A 307 4.30 13.97 -10.32
CA PHE A 307 4.04 12.54 -10.36
C PHE A 307 3.57 12.13 -11.76
N ASN A 308 4.37 11.32 -12.47
CA ASN A 308 3.99 10.76 -13.76
C ASN A 308 3.99 9.23 -13.74
N ILE A 309 2.91 8.63 -14.26
CA ILE A 309 2.79 7.18 -14.49
C ILE A 309 2.64 6.96 -16.00
N ASN A 310 3.66 6.36 -16.62
CA ASN A 310 3.68 6.12 -18.06
C ASN A 310 2.87 4.90 -18.50
N ILE A 311 2.64 4.83 -19.81
CA ILE A 311 1.78 3.87 -20.50
C ILE A 311 2.07 2.39 -20.18
N ASN A 312 1.00 1.59 -20.29
CA ASN A 312 1.01 0.12 -20.14
C ASN A 312 1.52 -0.37 -18.78
N THR A 313 1.43 0.46 -17.74
CA THR A 313 1.89 0.14 -16.39
C THR A 313 0.73 -0.37 -15.53
N ILE A 314 0.98 -1.42 -14.75
CA ILE A 314 0.03 -2.01 -13.81
C ILE A 314 0.54 -1.75 -12.39
N ILE A 315 -0.30 -1.16 -11.55
CA ILE A 315 0.00 -0.90 -10.14
C ILE A 315 -1.10 -1.53 -9.30
N GLU A 316 -0.72 -2.40 -8.38
CA GLU A 316 -1.63 -3.09 -7.48
C GLU A 316 -1.37 -2.63 -6.05
N GLY A 317 -2.37 -1.98 -5.45
CA GLY A 317 -2.28 -1.34 -4.14
C GLY A 317 -2.66 0.14 -4.22
N ALA A 318 -1.84 1.02 -3.64
CA ALA A 318 -2.24 2.42 -3.42
C ALA A 318 -1.34 3.45 -4.13
N VAL A 319 -1.97 4.43 -4.78
CA VAL A 319 -1.31 5.61 -5.34
C VAL A 319 -1.80 6.84 -4.58
N VAL A 320 -0.89 7.58 -3.96
CA VAL A 320 -1.22 8.68 -3.04
C VAL A 320 -0.43 9.94 -3.39
N TYR A 321 -1.13 11.06 -3.50
CA TYR A 321 -0.53 12.39 -3.51
C TYR A 321 -1.11 13.22 -2.37
N LEU A 322 -0.22 13.62 -1.47
CA LEU A 322 -0.52 14.45 -0.31
C LEU A 322 0.14 15.80 -0.49
N LYS A 323 -0.60 16.85 -0.14
CA LYS A 323 -0.11 18.22 -0.17
C LYS A 323 -0.02 18.74 1.26
N LYS A 324 1.19 19.07 1.72
CA LYS A 324 1.37 19.59 3.09
C LYS A 324 0.72 20.97 3.27
N THR A 325 0.92 21.86 2.30
CA THR A 325 0.45 23.25 2.38
C THR A 325 -0.92 23.42 1.71
N LYS A 326 -1.91 23.90 2.47
CA LYS A 326 -3.28 24.16 2.00
C LYS A 326 -3.42 25.44 1.15
N GLU A 327 -2.31 26.12 0.83
CA GLU A 327 -2.34 27.38 0.09
C GLU A 327 -2.91 27.23 -1.32
N ILE A 328 -3.71 28.23 -1.67
CA ILE A 328 -4.34 28.42 -2.98
C ILE A 328 -3.22 28.79 -3.95
N GLN A 329 -2.73 27.81 -4.71
CA GLN A 329 -1.86 28.12 -5.82
C GLN A 329 -2.71 28.79 -6.90
N ASN A 330 -2.36 30.02 -7.26
CA ASN A 330 -3.02 30.80 -8.33
C ASN A 330 -2.82 30.18 -9.74
N ARG A 331 -2.05 29.10 -9.87
CA ARG A 331 -1.76 28.42 -11.14
C ARG A 331 -2.31 27.00 -11.13
N ILE A 332 -3.01 26.64 -12.21
CA ILE A 332 -3.52 25.28 -12.43
C ILE A 332 -2.35 24.41 -12.89
N LYS A 333 -1.62 23.85 -11.91
CA LYS A 333 -0.55 22.87 -12.18
C LYS A 333 -1.13 21.45 -12.17
N THR A 334 -0.64 20.59 -13.06
CA THR A 334 -0.90 19.14 -13.00
C THR A 334 0.01 18.51 -11.94
N ASN A 335 -0.58 17.94 -10.89
CA ASN A 335 0.21 17.30 -9.83
C ASN A 335 0.50 15.83 -10.17
N ILE A 336 -0.53 15.09 -10.56
CA ILE A 336 -0.41 13.71 -11.05
C ILE A 336 -0.87 13.64 -12.50
N LYS A 337 -0.06 13.02 -13.36
CA LYS A 337 -0.42 12.59 -14.70
C LYS A 337 -0.40 11.07 -14.79
N VAL A 338 -1.52 10.49 -15.21
CA VAL A 338 -1.67 9.07 -15.50
C VAL A 338 -1.96 8.93 -16.99
N GLU A 339 -1.00 8.37 -17.72
CA GLU A 339 -1.11 8.16 -19.16
C GLU A 339 -2.14 7.06 -19.50
N ASN A 340 -2.45 6.95 -20.79
CA ASN A 340 -3.35 5.91 -21.29
C ASN A 340 -2.82 4.49 -21.03
N ASN A 341 -3.73 3.52 -21.01
CA ASN A 341 -3.45 2.10 -20.76
C ASN A 341 -2.75 1.79 -19.42
N VAL A 342 -2.71 2.73 -18.48
CA VAL A 342 -2.31 2.45 -17.10
C VAL A 342 -3.47 1.78 -16.37
N GLN A 343 -3.20 0.74 -15.60
CA GLN A 343 -4.18 0.07 -14.75
C GLN A 343 -3.76 0.14 -13.28
N ILE A 344 -4.61 0.73 -12.44
CA ILE A 344 -4.43 0.76 -10.98
C ILE A 344 -5.49 -0.15 -10.37
N ILE A 345 -5.09 -1.25 -9.73
CA ILE A 345 -5.98 -2.15 -9.00
C ILE A 345 -5.84 -1.84 -7.51
N GLY A 346 -6.86 -1.24 -6.92
CA GLY A 346 -6.82 -0.74 -5.55
C GLY A 346 -7.27 0.71 -5.46
N GLU A 347 -6.45 1.56 -4.87
CA GLU A 347 -6.87 2.91 -4.49
C GLU A 347 -5.97 4.00 -5.07
N PHE A 348 -6.60 5.07 -5.51
CA PHE A 348 -5.92 6.28 -5.96
C PHE A 348 -6.45 7.46 -5.16
N TYR A 349 -5.57 8.17 -4.46
CA TYR A 349 -5.91 9.28 -3.59
C TYR A 349 -5.08 10.51 -3.96
N CYS A 350 -5.72 11.58 -4.40
CA CYS A 350 -5.03 12.80 -4.80
C CYS A 350 -5.69 14.06 -4.25
N GLN A 351 -4.96 14.79 -3.40
CA GLN A 351 -5.37 16.10 -2.89
C GLN A 351 -5.16 17.25 -3.90
N GLY A 352 -4.41 17.02 -4.98
CA GLY A 352 -4.10 17.99 -6.02
C GLY A 352 -4.98 17.87 -7.28
N ASN A 353 -4.49 18.44 -8.38
CA ASN A 353 -5.10 18.33 -9.70
C ASN A 353 -4.57 17.08 -10.42
N THR A 354 -5.48 16.29 -11.00
CA THR A 354 -5.15 15.01 -11.64
C THR A 354 -5.52 15.02 -13.13
N ASP A 355 -4.54 14.74 -13.99
CA ASP A 355 -4.75 14.39 -15.40
C ASP A 355 -4.77 12.86 -15.52
N PHE A 356 -5.95 12.30 -15.75
CA PHE A 356 -6.19 10.86 -15.65
C PHE A 356 -6.78 10.28 -16.93
N GLN A 357 -6.00 9.45 -17.63
CA GLN A 357 -6.41 8.74 -18.85
C GLN A 357 -6.31 7.20 -18.71
N GLY A 358 -6.06 6.71 -17.49
CA GLY A 358 -5.92 5.29 -17.17
C GLY A 358 -7.22 4.59 -16.78
N THR A 359 -7.09 3.44 -16.14
CA THR A 359 -8.18 2.66 -15.54
C THR A 359 -7.90 2.40 -14.06
N VAL A 360 -8.79 2.85 -13.17
CA VAL A 360 -8.80 2.41 -11.76
C VAL A 360 -9.83 1.30 -11.60
N LYS A 361 -9.42 0.16 -11.04
CA LYS A 361 -10.28 -0.93 -10.59
C LYS A 361 -10.30 -0.90 -9.06
N GLY A 362 -11.26 -0.17 -8.49
CA GLY A 362 -11.33 0.11 -7.05
C GLY A 362 -11.85 1.49 -6.76
N ALA A 363 -11.12 2.27 -5.95
CA ALA A 363 -11.55 3.58 -5.46
C ALA A 363 -10.64 4.72 -5.95
N LEU A 364 -11.24 5.75 -6.54
CA LEU A 364 -10.56 6.95 -7.06
C LEU A 364 -11.05 8.18 -6.29
N TYR A 365 -10.22 8.71 -5.39
CA TYR A 365 -10.46 9.93 -4.62
C TYR A 365 -9.65 11.08 -5.22
N VAL A 366 -10.34 12.07 -5.77
CA VAL A 366 -9.70 13.17 -6.50
C VAL A 366 -10.31 14.50 -6.06
N ASN A 367 -9.44 15.46 -5.74
CA ASN A 367 -9.87 16.81 -5.42
C ASN A 367 -10.35 17.58 -6.65
N GLN A 368 -9.67 17.43 -7.79
CA GLN A 368 -10.04 18.07 -9.06
C GLN A 368 -9.44 17.32 -10.25
N PHE A 369 -10.26 17.05 -11.27
CA PHE A 369 -9.75 16.57 -12.56
C PHE A 369 -9.31 17.74 -13.43
N ILE A 370 -8.29 17.51 -14.22
CA ILE A 370 -7.88 18.39 -15.31
C ILE A 370 -7.59 17.53 -16.54
N ALA A 371 -7.91 18.02 -17.72
CA ALA A 371 -7.48 17.39 -18.97
C ALA A 371 -6.65 18.39 -19.76
N ASN A 372 -5.39 18.06 -20.02
CA ASN A 372 -4.51 18.87 -20.85
C ASN A 372 -4.56 18.32 -22.28
N GLN A 373 -5.30 18.98 -23.17
CA GLN A 373 -5.53 18.50 -24.53
C GLN A 373 -5.46 19.66 -25.52
N SER A 374 -4.74 19.47 -26.63
CA SER A 374 -4.61 20.47 -27.71
C SER A 374 -4.18 21.86 -27.22
N GLY A 375 -3.27 21.92 -26.24
CA GLY A 375 -2.79 23.18 -25.67
C GLY A 375 -3.76 23.89 -24.72
N SER A 376 -4.93 23.31 -24.45
CA SER A 376 -5.94 23.83 -23.52
C SER A 376 -6.03 23.01 -22.24
N ILE A 377 -6.40 23.66 -21.14
CA ILE A 377 -6.63 23.02 -19.83
C ILE A 377 -8.13 23.01 -19.55
N TYR A 378 -8.72 21.83 -19.46
CA TYR A 378 -10.13 21.64 -19.16
C TYR A 378 -10.32 21.21 -17.70
N LEU A 379 -11.02 22.02 -16.91
CA LEU A 379 -11.25 21.74 -15.49
C LEU A 379 -12.43 20.80 -15.28
N ASN A 380 -12.29 19.85 -14.35
CA ASN A 380 -13.28 18.82 -14.03
C ASN A 380 -13.69 17.97 -15.25
N HIS A 381 -12.77 17.79 -16.20
CA HIS A 381 -12.96 16.90 -17.34
C HIS A 381 -12.20 15.58 -17.10
N LEU A 382 -12.92 14.47 -17.23
CA LEU A 382 -12.36 13.12 -17.24
C LEU A 382 -12.33 12.58 -18.68
N TYR A 383 -11.15 12.59 -19.28
CA TYR A 383 -10.93 12.24 -20.69
C TYR A 383 -10.39 10.81 -20.82
N ASN A 384 -11.16 9.91 -21.45
CA ASN A 384 -10.85 8.49 -21.63
C ASN A 384 -10.60 7.67 -20.35
N GLY A 385 -10.74 8.28 -19.17
CA GLY A 385 -10.52 7.64 -17.89
C GLY A 385 -11.60 6.62 -17.54
N LYS A 386 -11.20 5.51 -16.93
CA LYS A 386 -12.14 4.45 -16.53
C LYS A 386 -12.05 4.21 -15.03
N VAL A 387 -13.19 4.16 -14.37
CA VAL A 387 -13.36 3.79 -12.97
C VAL A 387 -14.30 2.59 -12.93
N LEU A 388 -13.75 1.44 -12.52
CA LEU A 388 -14.41 0.15 -12.51
C LEU A 388 -14.44 -0.41 -11.08
N LYS A 389 -15.31 -1.39 -10.84
CA LYS A 389 -15.33 -2.10 -9.55
C LYS A 389 -14.03 -2.85 -9.29
N ASN A 390 -13.63 -2.95 -8.02
CA ASN A 390 -12.48 -3.75 -7.64
C ASN A 390 -12.78 -5.24 -7.91
N PRO A 391 -11.95 -5.96 -8.69
CA PRO A 391 -12.10 -7.41 -8.85
C PRO A 391 -11.70 -8.20 -7.60
N VAL A 392 -10.98 -7.59 -6.64
CA VAL A 392 -10.50 -8.25 -5.41
C VAL A 392 -11.53 -8.08 -4.29
N SER A 393 -12.07 -9.19 -3.78
CA SER A 393 -13.11 -9.21 -2.72
C SER A 393 -12.57 -8.74 -1.37
N ASP A 394 -11.39 -9.20 -0.99
CA ASP A 394 -10.79 -8.99 0.34
C ASP A 394 -9.65 -7.97 0.31
N TYR A 395 -9.78 -6.95 -0.52
CA TYR A 395 -8.78 -5.90 -0.62
C TYR A 395 -8.71 -5.10 0.68
N ALA A 396 -7.49 -4.93 1.20
CA ALA A 396 -7.18 -3.99 2.27
C ALA A 396 -6.55 -2.73 1.67
N GLY A 397 -7.09 -1.56 2.01
CA GLY A 397 -6.77 -0.25 1.45
C GLY A 397 -6.14 0.74 2.42
N LEU A 398 -6.14 2.01 2.03
CA LEU A 398 -5.59 3.15 2.75
C LEU A 398 -6.31 3.37 4.08
N SER A 399 -5.55 3.79 5.09
CA SER A 399 -6.06 4.07 6.43
C SER A 399 -6.87 5.37 6.48
N PHE A 400 -8.18 5.26 6.22
CA PHE A 400 -9.15 6.34 6.45
C PHE A 400 -9.62 6.38 7.91
N GLU A 401 -10.02 7.55 8.39
CA GLU A 401 -10.62 7.69 9.71
C GLU A 401 -11.85 6.79 9.87
N ASN A 402 -11.97 6.13 11.03
CA ASN A 402 -13.10 5.26 11.39
C ASN A 402 -13.37 4.08 10.44
N SER A 403 -12.33 3.57 9.76
CA SER A 403 -12.44 2.40 8.90
C SER A 403 -12.14 1.10 9.65
N LYS A 404 -12.88 0.03 9.31
CA LYS A 404 -12.55 -1.32 9.76
C LYS A 404 -11.30 -1.81 9.04
N LYS A 405 -10.51 -2.69 9.66
CA LYS A 405 -9.28 -3.23 9.07
C LYS A 405 -9.47 -4.64 8.50
N ASN A 406 -8.64 -5.00 7.53
CA ASN A 406 -8.49 -6.35 6.97
C ASN A 406 -7.00 -6.68 6.76
N VAL A 407 -6.68 -7.95 6.52
CA VAL A 407 -5.33 -8.40 6.15
C VAL A 407 -5.05 -8.10 4.68
N ALA A 408 -3.98 -7.36 4.41
CA ALA A 408 -3.41 -7.19 3.08
C ALA A 408 -2.54 -8.40 2.71
N LYS A 409 -1.58 -8.75 3.58
CA LYS A 409 -0.61 -9.83 3.31
C LYS A 409 -0.07 -10.41 4.61
N TRP A 410 0.04 -11.73 4.68
CA TRP A 410 0.77 -12.41 5.76
C TRP A 410 2.26 -12.35 5.49
N MET A 411 3.04 -11.96 6.50
CA MET A 411 4.48 -11.74 6.41
C MET A 411 5.25 -12.81 7.18
N TYR A 412 6.46 -13.08 6.72
CA TYR A 412 7.38 -14.09 7.27
C TYR A 412 8.76 -13.51 7.58
#